data_AF-A0A2K8Z7B1-F1
#
_entry.id   AF-A0A2K8Z7B1-F1
#
_cell.length_a   1.000
_cell.length_b   1.000
_cell.length_c   1.000
_cell.angle_alpha   90.00
_cell.angle_beta   90.00
_cell.angle_gamma   90.00
#
_symmetry.space_group_name_H-M   'P 1'
#
loop_
_entity.id
_entity.type
_entity.pdbx_description
1 polymer ?
#
loop_
_entity_poly.entity_id
_entity_poly.type
_entity_poly.pdbx_seq_one_letter_code
_entity_poly.pdbx_strand_id
1 'polypeptide(L)'
;MTPFKIRISIITILLLFVGEIYAQQAPDFRSVRWGYRPKQVKESETVKPYSTKKDKLIYSQLPLADRKVGLEYDFNGDSLHSASYFYYSTASITKDDVLAAATDFESLLTEKYGRGKASFLGDTRNVAWLTPRTQISLSVGNVDRGWSVEIVYLCRVCSGEVVKAVQGRNAYKPLKDIKDF
;
A
#
# COMPACT_ATOMS: atom_id res chain seq x y z
N MET A 1 35.18 5.23 -49.18
CA MET A 1 34.51 6.07 -48.16
C MET A 1 33.01 5.83 -48.25
N THR A 2 32.41 5.09 -47.31
CA THR A 2 30.95 4.82 -47.28
C THR A 2 30.40 5.11 -45.87
N PRO A 3 29.65 6.20 -45.67
CA PRO A 3 29.15 6.65 -44.36
C PRO A 3 27.85 5.96 -43.94
N PHE A 4 27.59 4.72 -44.40
CA PHE A 4 26.30 4.05 -44.21
C PHE A 4 26.25 3.15 -42.97
N LYS A 5 27.40 2.67 -42.48
CA LYS A 5 27.46 1.72 -41.35
C LYS A 5 27.30 2.36 -39.96
N ILE A 6 27.43 3.69 -39.84
CA ILE A 6 27.41 4.39 -38.54
C ILE A 6 25.97 4.67 -38.05
N ARG A 7 24.98 4.74 -38.95
CA ARG A 7 23.59 5.06 -38.57
C ARG A 7 22.83 3.90 -37.90
N ILE A 8 23.25 2.65 -38.12
CA ILE A 8 22.57 1.46 -37.57
C ILE A 8 22.94 1.26 -36.08
N SER A 9 24.15 1.63 -35.66
CA SER A 9 24.59 1.41 -34.27
C SER A 9 23.91 2.31 -33.23
N ILE A 10 23.38 3.47 -33.61
CA ILE A 10 22.76 4.41 -32.65
C ILE A 10 21.34 3.94 -32.26
N ILE A 11 20.62 3.30 -33.19
CA ILE A 11 19.25 2.81 -32.93
C ILE A 11 19.26 1.62 -31.96
N THR A 12 20.27 0.75 -32.04
CA THR A 12 20.40 -0.40 -31.14
C THR A 12 20.72 0.00 -29.69
N ILE A 13 21.48 1.09 -29.50
CA ILE A 13 21.79 1.61 -28.15
C ILE A 13 20.55 2.26 -27.51
N LEU A 14 19.71 2.95 -28.29
CA LEU A 14 18.48 3.55 -27.76
C LEU A 14 17.46 2.51 -27.30
N LEU A 15 17.36 1.36 -27.97
CA LEU A 15 16.46 0.27 -27.59
C LEU A 15 16.85 -0.42 -26.27
N LEU A 16 18.13 -0.43 -25.90
CA LEU A 16 18.59 -1.00 -24.63
C LEU A 16 18.25 -0.11 -23.43
N PHE A 17 18.22 1.22 -23.59
CA PHE A 17 17.87 2.11 -22.48
C PHE A 17 16.37 2.18 -22.15
N VAL A 18 15.47 1.88 -23.10
CA VAL A 18 14.02 1.91 -22.83
C VAL A 18 13.56 0.69 -22.01
N GLY A 19 14.26 -0.44 -22.11
CA GLY A 19 13.93 -1.67 -21.37
C GLY A 19 14.18 -1.56 -19.86
N GLU A 20 15.18 -0.79 -19.45
CA GLU A 20 15.57 -0.69 -18.03
C GLU A 20 14.61 0.17 -17.19
N ILE A 21 13.86 1.08 -17.80
CA ILE A 21 12.91 1.94 -17.07
C ILE A 21 11.70 1.12 -16.59
N TYR A 22 11.31 0.07 -17.32
CA TYR A 22 10.20 -0.81 -16.93
C TYR A 22 10.59 -1.91 -15.95
N ALA A 23 11.87 -2.25 -15.85
CA ALA A 23 12.39 -3.24 -14.90
C ALA A 23 12.43 -2.74 -13.45
N GLN A 24 12.23 -1.44 -13.20
CA GLN A 24 12.59 -0.87 -11.90
C GLN A 24 11.58 -1.01 -10.75
N GLN A 25 10.37 -1.55 -10.94
CA GLN A 25 9.45 -1.72 -9.80
C GLN A 25 8.63 -3.01 -9.95
N ALA A 26 9.21 -4.13 -9.52
CA ALA A 26 8.43 -5.30 -9.15
C ALA A 26 7.29 -4.84 -8.22
N PRO A 27 6.04 -5.31 -8.40
CA PRO A 27 4.94 -4.89 -7.55
C PRO A 27 5.30 -5.07 -6.07
N ASP A 28 5.15 -3.99 -5.29
CA ASP A 28 5.37 -4.03 -3.86
C ASP A 28 4.40 -5.05 -3.21
N PHE A 29 3.16 -5.09 -3.72
CA PHE A 29 2.09 -6.03 -3.35
C PHE A 29 1.13 -6.26 -4.54
N ARG A 30 0.73 -7.51 -4.80
CA ARG A 30 -0.16 -7.92 -5.92
C ARG A 30 0.32 -7.38 -7.29
N SER A 31 -0.59 -6.85 -8.11
CA SER A 31 -0.33 -6.19 -9.41
C SER A 31 -0.33 -4.66 -9.31
N VAL A 32 -0.51 -4.12 -8.10
CA VAL A 32 -0.68 -2.69 -7.83
C VAL A 32 0.67 -2.05 -7.53
N ARG A 33 0.83 -0.78 -7.91
CA ARG A 33 2.03 0.00 -7.63
C ARG A 33 1.70 1.25 -6.84
N TRP A 34 2.65 1.69 -6.02
CA TRP A 34 2.50 2.95 -5.31
C TRP A 34 2.30 4.14 -6.25
N GLY A 35 1.48 5.10 -5.81
CA GLY A 35 1.13 6.27 -6.61
C GLY A 35 0.01 6.04 -7.63
N TYR A 36 -0.48 4.81 -7.80
CA TYR A 36 -1.65 4.55 -8.63
C TYR A 36 -2.87 5.36 -8.16
N ARG A 37 -3.63 5.88 -9.13
CA ARG A 37 -4.92 6.53 -8.89
C ARG A 37 -5.99 5.50 -8.57
N PRO A 38 -7.09 5.88 -7.89
CA PRO A 38 -8.19 4.95 -7.59
C PRO A 38 -8.69 4.20 -8.82
N LYS A 39 -8.77 4.87 -9.99
CA LYS A 39 -9.17 4.22 -11.25
C LYS A 39 -8.18 3.13 -11.69
N GLN A 40 -6.88 3.40 -11.60
CA GLN A 40 -5.83 2.44 -11.97
C GLN A 40 -5.82 1.23 -11.04
N VAL A 41 -6.03 1.45 -9.73
CA VAL A 41 -6.17 0.35 -8.75
C VAL A 41 -7.36 -0.54 -9.08
N LYS A 42 -8.52 0.06 -9.43
CA LYS A 42 -9.71 -0.69 -9.85
C LYS A 42 -9.46 -1.52 -11.11
N GLU A 43 -8.71 -0.98 -12.08
CA GLU A 43 -8.39 -1.67 -13.34
C GLU A 43 -7.37 -2.80 -13.16
N SER A 44 -6.48 -2.70 -12.16
CA SER A 44 -5.50 -3.74 -11.85
C SER A 44 -6.04 -4.92 -11.04
N GLU A 45 -7.20 -4.76 -10.41
CA GLU A 45 -7.85 -5.79 -9.61
C GLU A 45 -8.88 -6.57 -10.43
N THR A 46 -8.93 -7.89 -10.22
CA THR A 46 -9.83 -8.80 -10.97
C THR A 46 -11.28 -8.74 -10.49
N VAL A 47 -11.49 -8.26 -9.27
CA VAL A 47 -12.81 -8.11 -8.65
C VAL A 47 -13.15 -6.63 -8.49
N LYS A 48 -14.43 -6.32 -8.34
CA LYS A 48 -14.89 -4.96 -8.05
C LYS A 48 -14.77 -4.68 -6.54
N PRO A 49 -14.49 -3.42 -6.13
CA PRO A 49 -14.53 -3.06 -4.73
C PRO A 49 -15.94 -3.23 -4.16
N TYR A 50 -16.02 -3.76 -2.95
CA TYR A 50 -17.24 -3.83 -2.15
C TYR A 50 -17.74 -2.43 -1.76
N SER A 51 -16.81 -1.51 -1.47
CA SER A 51 -17.13 -0.11 -1.15
C SER A 51 -16.09 0.84 -1.73
N THR A 52 -16.56 2.01 -2.18
CA THR A 52 -15.69 3.13 -2.58
C THR A 52 -16.05 4.32 -1.69
N LYS A 53 -15.05 4.83 -0.97
CA LYS A 53 -15.12 6.10 -0.23
C LYS A 53 -14.23 7.12 -0.93
N LYS A 54 -14.26 8.38 -0.46
CA LYS A 54 -13.50 9.48 -1.06
C LYS A 54 -12.00 9.16 -1.18
N ASP A 55 -11.45 8.54 -0.15
CA ASP A 55 -10.03 8.28 0.07
C ASP A 55 -9.71 6.79 0.21
N LYS A 56 -10.70 5.91 -0.01
CA LYS A 56 -10.55 4.47 0.20
C LYS A 56 -11.23 3.60 -0.85
N LEU A 57 -10.60 2.48 -1.18
CA LEU A 57 -11.24 1.36 -1.87
C LEU A 57 -11.21 0.14 -0.98
N ILE A 58 -12.38 -0.47 -0.75
CA ILE A 58 -12.53 -1.61 0.15
C ILE A 58 -12.99 -2.80 -0.67
N TYR A 59 -12.26 -3.89 -0.55
CA TYR A 59 -12.53 -5.19 -1.15
C TYR A 59 -12.77 -6.21 -0.05
N SER A 60 -13.67 -7.15 -0.32
CA SER A 60 -14.01 -8.25 0.58
C SER A 60 -13.76 -9.58 -0.11
N GLN A 61 -13.46 -10.62 0.68
CA GLN A 61 -13.37 -12.00 0.18
C GLN A 61 -12.26 -12.22 -0.86
N LEU A 62 -11.15 -11.50 -0.73
CA LEU A 62 -9.98 -11.71 -1.58
C LEU A 62 -9.20 -12.95 -1.13
N PRO A 63 -8.76 -13.82 -2.05
CA PRO A 63 -7.90 -14.93 -1.71
C PRO A 63 -6.50 -14.44 -1.31
N LEU A 64 -6.02 -14.90 -0.15
CA LEU A 64 -4.65 -14.72 0.33
C LEU A 64 -4.26 -15.93 1.21
N ALA A 65 -3.22 -16.67 0.83
CA ALA A 65 -2.72 -17.86 1.55
C ALA A 65 -3.84 -18.82 1.98
N ASP A 66 -4.61 -19.31 0.99
CA ASP A 66 -5.77 -20.21 1.16
C ASP A 66 -6.94 -19.66 2.01
N ARG A 67 -6.89 -18.39 2.39
CA ARG A 67 -7.94 -17.72 3.16
C ARG A 67 -8.64 -16.62 2.36
N LYS A 68 -9.80 -16.21 2.86
CA LYS A 68 -10.54 -15.04 2.38
C LYS A 68 -10.30 -13.87 3.32
N VAL A 69 -9.69 -12.81 2.82
CA VAL A 69 -9.36 -11.61 3.59
C VAL A 69 -10.10 -10.38 3.06
N GLY A 70 -10.22 -9.36 3.90
CA GLY A 70 -10.51 -8.01 3.44
C GLY A 70 -9.24 -7.32 2.94
N LEU A 71 -9.40 -6.36 2.05
CA LEU A 71 -8.33 -5.48 1.59
C LEU A 71 -8.85 -4.05 1.50
N GLU A 72 -8.14 -3.15 2.14
CA GLU A 72 -8.39 -1.72 2.06
C GLU A 72 -7.20 -1.04 1.38
N TYR A 73 -7.48 -0.19 0.40
CA TYR A 73 -6.51 0.74 -0.17
C TYR A 73 -6.82 2.14 0.31
N ASP A 74 -5.82 2.83 0.84
CA ASP A 74 -5.92 4.23 1.24
C ASP A 74 -5.15 5.13 0.27
N PHE A 75 -5.78 6.24 -0.09
CA PHE A 75 -5.25 7.23 -1.01
C PHE A 75 -4.94 8.55 -0.29
N ASN A 76 -3.76 9.09 -0.53
CA ASN A 76 -3.43 10.46 -0.17
C ASN A 76 -3.68 11.35 -1.40
N GLY A 77 -4.80 12.06 -1.41
CA GLY A 77 -5.31 12.70 -2.63
C GLY A 77 -5.65 11.65 -3.67
N ASP A 78 -5.06 11.75 -4.86
CA ASP A 78 -5.26 10.80 -5.95
C ASP A 78 -4.19 9.71 -6.00
N SER A 79 -3.33 9.58 -5.00
CA SER A 79 -2.20 8.65 -5.05
C SER A 79 -2.29 7.60 -3.96
N LEU A 80 -2.21 6.32 -4.37
CA LEU A 80 -2.19 5.20 -3.45
C LEU A 80 -1.01 5.29 -2.48
N HIS A 81 -1.31 5.24 -1.18
CA HIS A 81 -0.36 5.44 -0.10
C HIS A 81 -0.26 4.24 0.86
N SER A 82 -1.37 3.53 1.11
CA SER A 82 -1.39 2.34 1.96
C SER A 82 -2.27 1.24 1.39
N ALA A 83 -1.95 0.00 1.74
CA ALA A 83 -2.75 -1.18 1.48
C ALA A 83 -2.77 -2.07 2.73
N SER A 84 -3.96 -2.41 3.21
CA SER A 84 -4.15 -3.16 4.45
C SER A 84 -4.98 -4.43 4.20
N TYR A 85 -4.39 -5.59 4.45
CA TYR A 85 -5.12 -6.86 4.47
C TYR A 85 -5.55 -7.14 5.90
N PHE A 86 -6.82 -7.45 6.10
CA PHE A 86 -7.35 -7.75 7.43
C PHE A 86 -8.11 -9.06 7.46
N TYR A 87 -7.87 -9.83 8.52
CA TYR A 87 -8.53 -11.09 8.83
C TYR A 87 -8.88 -11.08 10.32
N TYR A 88 -10.17 -11.13 10.64
CA TYR A 88 -10.67 -10.99 12.01
C TYR A 88 -11.68 -12.06 12.35
N SER A 89 -11.84 -12.31 13.65
CA SER A 89 -12.80 -13.26 14.19
C SER A 89 -14.23 -12.88 13.81
N THR A 90 -15.00 -13.87 13.38
CA THR A 90 -16.43 -13.75 13.05
C THR A 90 -17.15 -14.94 13.66
N ALA A 91 -18.45 -15.07 13.44
CA ALA A 91 -19.19 -16.27 13.88
C ALA A 91 -18.60 -17.59 13.35
N SER A 92 -17.86 -17.56 12.24
CA SER A 92 -17.22 -18.73 11.62
C SER A 92 -15.69 -18.71 11.66
N ILE A 93 -15.06 -17.71 12.30
CA ILE A 93 -13.60 -17.56 12.38
C ILE A 93 -13.22 -17.44 13.86
N THR A 94 -12.50 -18.44 14.36
CA THR A 94 -12.07 -18.53 15.76
C THR A 94 -10.77 -17.77 16.01
N LYS A 95 -10.39 -17.65 17.28
CA LYS A 95 -9.07 -17.13 17.67
C LYS A 95 -7.94 -17.95 17.04
N ASP A 96 -8.07 -19.28 17.05
CA ASP A 96 -7.02 -20.17 16.55
C ASP A 96 -6.83 -20.02 15.04
N ASP A 97 -7.91 -19.78 14.29
CA ASP A 97 -7.85 -19.47 12.85
C ASP A 97 -7.07 -18.17 12.58
N VAL A 98 -7.26 -17.14 13.42
CA VAL A 98 -6.53 -15.87 13.32
C VAL A 98 -5.05 -16.04 13.66
N LEU A 99 -4.72 -16.83 14.68
CA LEU A 99 -3.33 -17.11 15.05
C LEU A 99 -2.60 -17.96 13.99
N ALA A 100 -3.30 -18.93 13.41
CA ALA A 100 -2.80 -19.68 12.25
C ALA A 100 -2.55 -18.74 11.07
N ALA A 101 -3.48 -17.81 10.81
CA ALA A 101 -3.31 -16.81 9.75
C ALA A 101 -2.09 -15.91 9.97
N ALA A 102 -1.89 -15.44 11.19
CA ALA A 102 -0.71 -14.65 11.53
C ALA A 102 0.60 -15.40 11.28
N THR A 103 0.64 -16.70 11.62
CA THR A 103 1.83 -17.55 11.40
C THR A 103 2.13 -17.72 9.92
N ASP A 104 1.10 -17.99 9.10
CA ASP A 104 1.27 -18.19 7.66
C ASP A 104 1.68 -16.88 6.96
N PHE A 105 1.03 -15.78 7.32
CA PHE A 105 1.35 -14.46 6.78
C PHE A 105 2.78 -14.03 7.16
N GLU A 106 3.20 -14.25 8.40
CA GLU A 106 4.57 -13.96 8.82
C GLU A 106 5.58 -14.82 8.08
N SER A 107 5.26 -16.10 7.84
CA SER A 107 6.12 -17.00 7.07
C SER A 107 6.30 -16.51 5.62
N LEU A 108 5.21 -16.14 4.94
CA LEU A 108 5.26 -15.58 3.58
C LEU A 108 6.02 -14.25 3.50
N LEU A 109 5.81 -13.35 4.47
CA LEU A 109 6.53 -12.09 4.55
C LEU A 109 8.02 -12.33 4.85
N THR A 110 8.33 -13.31 5.69
CA THR A 110 9.71 -13.66 6.03
C THR A 110 10.46 -14.29 4.86
N GLU A 111 9.79 -15.15 4.08
CA GLU A 111 10.33 -15.71 2.86
C GLU A 111 10.65 -14.61 1.83
N LYS A 112 9.75 -13.62 1.68
CA LYS A 112 9.90 -12.56 0.68
C LYS A 112 10.87 -11.44 1.11
N TYR A 113 10.85 -11.04 2.38
CA TYR A 113 11.53 -9.84 2.88
C TYR A 113 12.61 -10.13 3.94
N GLY A 114 12.86 -11.40 4.27
CA GLY A 114 13.75 -11.80 5.35
C GLY A 114 13.12 -11.65 6.73
N ARG A 115 13.90 -11.89 7.78
CA ARG A 115 13.40 -11.85 9.17
C ARG A 115 12.98 -10.43 9.57
N GLY A 116 11.73 -10.29 10.00
CA GLY A 116 11.18 -9.03 10.50
C GLY A 116 11.62 -8.69 11.93
N LYS A 117 11.41 -7.43 12.33
CA LYS A 117 11.64 -6.96 13.71
C LYS A 117 10.35 -7.09 14.51
N ALA A 118 10.33 -8.00 15.48
CA ALA A 118 9.21 -8.18 16.38
C ALA A 118 9.21 -7.14 17.52
N SER A 119 8.01 -6.74 17.95
CA SER A 119 7.75 -5.86 19.08
C SER A 119 6.36 -6.14 19.66
N PHE A 120 6.12 -5.73 20.90
CA PHE A 120 4.84 -5.90 21.59
C PHE A 120 4.31 -4.53 22.02
N LEU A 121 3.01 -4.30 21.81
CA LEU A 121 2.28 -3.11 22.25
C LEU A 121 1.04 -3.59 23.02
N GLY A 122 1.18 -3.67 24.35
CA GLY A 122 0.19 -4.37 25.18
C GLY A 122 0.10 -5.85 24.77
N ASP A 123 -1.13 -6.30 24.48
CA ASP A 123 -1.41 -7.67 24.04
C ASP A 123 -1.24 -7.88 22.51
N THR A 124 -0.86 -6.83 21.78
CA THR A 124 -0.67 -6.89 20.32
C THR A 124 0.78 -7.16 19.99
N ARG A 125 1.04 -8.24 19.26
CA ARG A 125 2.34 -8.55 18.66
C ARG A 125 2.43 -7.91 17.28
N ASN A 126 3.51 -7.17 17.04
CA ASN A 126 3.80 -6.52 15.78
C ASN A 126 5.13 -7.03 15.22
N VAL A 127 5.16 -7.36 13.94
CA VAL A 127 6.39 -7.69 13.20
C VAL A 127 6.52 -6.72 12.05
N ALA A 128 7.66 -6.04 11.93
CA ALA A 128 7.89 -5.03 10.91
C ALA A 128 9.03 -5.38 9.96
N TRP A 129 8.85 -5.08 8.68
CA TRP A 129 9.86 -5.13 7.62
C TRP A 129 9.99 -3.76 6.97
N LEU A 130 11.18 -3.47 6.48
CA LEU A 130 11.47 -2.23 5.78
C LEU A 130 12.11 -2.55 4.43
N THR A 131 11.52 -2.02 3.37
CA THR A 131 12.15 -1.91 2.06
C THR A 131 12.54 -0.45 1.81
N PRO A 132 13.28 -0.14 0.73
CA PRO A 132 13.62 1.24 0.39
C PRO A 132 12.40 2.18 0.28
N ARG A 133 11.24 1.65 -0.15
CA ARG A 133 10.03 2.46 -0.39
C ARG A 133 8.85 2.13 0.51
N THR A 134 8.85 0.95 1.15
CA THR A 134 7.68 0.40 1.82
C THR A 134 8.01 0.01 3.25
N GLN A 135 7.19 0.44 4.20
CA GLN A 135 7.12 -0.15 5.53
C GLN A 135 6.01 -1.20 5.52
N ILE A 136 6.32 -2.39 6.02
CA ILE A 136 5.37 -3.50 6.09
C ILE A 136 5.25 -3.87 7.56
N SER A 137 4.02 -3.97 8.07
CA SER A 137 3.78 -4.43 9.44
C SER A 137 2.72 -5.52 9.44
N LEU A 138 2.98 -6.58 10.20
CA LEU A 138 2.01 -7.60 10.56
C LEU A 138 1.68 -7.43 12.04
N SER A 139 0.40 -7.20 12.33
CA SER A 139 -0.10 -6.95 13.68
C SER A 139 -1.10 -8.04 14.02
N VAL A 140 -0.93 -8.72 15.16
CA VAL A 140 -1.88 -9.72 15.66
C VAL A 140 -2.22 -9.43 17.11
N GLY A 141 -3.50 -9.37 17.44
CA GLY A 141 -3.97 -9.03 18.78
C GLY A 141 -5.49 -9.08 18.91
N ASN A 142 -5.97 -8.83 20.12
CA ASN A 142 -7.40 -8.68 20.42
C ASN A 142 -7.78 -7.20 20.35
N VAL A 143 -8.64 -6.85 19.41
CA VAL A 143 -9.18 -5.49 19.23
C VAL A 143 -10.66 -5.46 19.63
N ASP A 144 -11.32 -4.31 19.61
CA ASP A 144 -12.72 -4.13 20.06
C ASP A 144 -13.74 -5.14 19.46
N ARG A 145 -13.40 -5.77 18.33
CA ARG A 145 -14.23 -6.75 17.61
C ARG A 145 -13.75 -8.21 17.73
N GLY A 146 -12.83 -8.48 18.66
CA GLY A 146 -12.22 -9.79 18.87
C GLY A 146 -10.82 -9.89 18.28
N TRP A 147 -10.35 -11.13 18.07
CA TRP A 147 -9.01 -11.39 17.56
C TRP A 147 -8.90 -11.00 16.09
N SER A 148 -7.82 -10.31 15.74
CA SER A 148 -7.52 -9.94 14.35
C SER A 148 -6.05 -10.04 14.03
N VAL A 149 -5.76 -10.32 12.76
CA VAL A 149 -4.46 -10.10 12.15
C VAL A 149 -4.60 -9.12 10.98
N GLU A 150 -3.68 -8.17 10.91
CA GLU A 150 -3.62 -7.17 9.86
C GLU A 150 -2.21 -7.09 9.27
N ILE A 151 -2.11 -7.06 7.94
CA ILE A 151 -0.89 -6.74 7.22
C ILE A 151 -1.07 -5.37 6.59
N VAL A 152 -0.24 -4.40 6.99
CA VAL A 152 -0.24 -3.04 6.42
C VAL A 152 1.03 -2.84 5.61
N TYR A 153 0.85 -2.42 4.36
CA TYR A 153 1.88 -1.91 3.48
C TYR A 153 1.73 -0.40 3.40
N LEU A 154 2.76 0.34 3.79
CA LEU A 154 2.75 1.80 3.81
C LEU A 154 3.88 2.35 2.94
N CYS A 155 3.55 3.18 1.94
CA CYS A 155 4.59 3.82 1.15
C CYS A 155 5.27 4.96 1.94
N ARG A 156 6.57 4.79 2.22
CA ARG A 156 7.41 5.75 2.97
C ARG A 156 7.80 6.97 2.16
N VAL A 157 7.88 6.83 0.84
CA VAL A 157 8.40 7.87 -0.08
C VAL A 157 7.33 8.47 -0.99
N CYS A 158 6.07 8.02 -0.85
CA CYS A 158 4.94 8.52 -1.66
C CYS A 158 4.15 9.61 -0.95
N SER A 159 4.48 9.87 0.31
CA SER A 159 4.08 11.07 1.04
C SER A 159 4.89 12.26 0.51
N GLY A 160 4.81 12.53 -0.80
CA GLY A 160 5.14 13.86 -1.28
C GLY A 160 4.28 14.83 -0.49
N GLU A 161 4.87 15.91 0.03
CA GLU A 161 4.11 17.02 0.60
C GLU A 161 2.93 17.25 -0.33
N VAL A 162 1.71 17.23 0.23
CA VAL A 162 0.59 17.83 -0.47
C VAL A 162 1.10 19.21 -0.77
N VAL A 163 1.48 19.49 -2.02
CA VAL A 163 1.70 20.84 -2.49
C VAL A 163 0.35 21.46 -2.24
N LYS A 164 0.20 22.09 -1.07
CA LYS A 164 -0.94 22.91 -0.75
C LYS A 164 -0.92 23.86 -1.92
N ALA A 165 -1.86 23.67 -2.85
CA ALA A 165 -2.19 24.69 -3.81
C ALA A 165 -2.18 25.97 -2.99
N VAL A 166 -1.33 26.91 -3.38
CA VAL A 166 -1.12 28.18 -2.70
C VAL A 166 -2.47 28.89 -2.71
N GLN A 167 -3.34 28.52 -1.76
CA GLN A 167 -4.49 29.30 -1.39
C GLN A 167 -3.87 30.49 -0.70
N GLY A 168 -4.00 31.63 -1.38
CA GLY A 168 -3.51 32.91 -0.91
C GLY A 168 -3.77 33.05 0.58
N ARG A 169 -2.72 33.49 1.28
CA ARG A 169 -2.72 33.80 2.70
C ARG A 169 -3.93 34.65 3.07
N ASN A 170 -5.01 34.02 3.52
CA ASN A 170 -5.88 34.63 4.50
C ASN A 170 -5.43 34.07 5.83
N ALA A 171 -4.51 34.79 6.47
CA ALA A 171 -4.14 34.56 7.85
C ALA A 171 -5.42 34.48 8.69
N TYR A 172 -5.55 33.40 9.45
CA TYR A 172 -6.62 33.26 10.42
C TYR A 172 -6.62 34.49 11.34
N LYS A 173 -7.69 35.28 11.30
CA LYS A 173 -7.95 36.35 12.25
C LYS A 173 -8.92 35.82 13.30
N PRO A 174 -8.59 35.88 14.60
CA PRO A 174 -9.55 35.55 15.65
C PRO A 174 -10.78 36.47 15.55
N LEU A 175 -11.96 35.93 15.86
CA LEU A 175 -13.28 36.55 15.62
C LEU A 175 -13.40 37.99 16.14
N LYS A 176 -12.67 38.32 17.20
CA LYS A 176 -12.59 39.67 17.81
C LYS A 176 -12.00 40.76 16.91
N ASP A 177 -11.29 40.39 15.84
CA ASP A 177 -10.62 41.32 14.93
C ASP A 177 -11.42 41.58 13.64
N ILE A 178 -12.65 41.05 13.54
CA ILE A 178 -13.59 41.32 12.46
C ILE A 178 -14.46 42.50 12.93
N LYS A 179 -14.36 43.66 12.26
CA LYS A 179 -15.27 44.78 12.51
C LYS A 179 -16.63 44.44 11.91
N ASP A 180 -17.66 44.41 12.74
CA ASP A 180 -19.04 44.32 12.29
C ASP A 180 -19.37 45.57 11.46
N PHE A 181 -19.84 45.36 10.22
CA PHE A 181 -20.46 46.38 9.37
C PHE A 181 -21.94 46.05 9.20
#